data_AF-A0A445CVL3-F1
#
_entry.id   AF-A0A445CVL3-F1
#
_cell.length_a   1.000
_cell.length_b   1.000
_cell.length_c   1.000
_cell.angle_alpha   90.00
_cell.angle_beta   90.00
_cell.angle_gamma   90.00
#
_symmetry.space_group_name_H-M   'P 1'
#
loop_
_entity.id
_entity.type
_entity.pdbx_description
1 polymer ?
#
loop_
_entity_poly.entity_id
_entity_poly.type
_entity_poly.pdbx_seq_one_letter_code
_entity_poly.pdbx_strand_id
1 'polypeptide(L)'
;MQPNRNLLGIAIFGRVPSVSQNAKSYIKLGWVRRIRDAELLDTEESIRRYVRCQIFCFLGSTLFTDKLTAYAHAKYLPLLLDFERIRTYSWRSACLTHLYRALCRALRYDTKEMDGPLNLLFVWAWERMPCLAPVPRQTLPPAEIPVARRWSHSERTTAWSSKTVETFKHDIDYMQKFEWRLYDGLIVPDNLHPHLEVCDIVAPLLSFECVEWHPADRVMRQFGYVQPLPGVPRDIPIDQHCIVLRGVQLHDWTVLHGPWIVEWANRRHSRLRDLHPLPT
;
A
#
# COMPACT_ATOMS: atom_id res chain seq x y z
N MET A 1 16.68 15.74 19.67
CA MET A 1 15.98 14.90 20.68
C MET A 1 14.54 14.71 20.23
N GLN A 2 14.13 13.49 19.86
CA GLN A 2 12.74 13.20 19.50
C GLN A 2 11.89 12.97 20.76
N PRO A 3 10.61 13.36 20.75
CA PRO A 3 9.74 13.26 21.92
C PRO A 3 9.55 11.80 22.35
N ASN A 4 9.53 11.58 23.67
CA ASN A 4 9.22 10.29 24.28
C ASN A 4 7.94 9.70 23.66
N ARG A 5 7.98 8.46 23.18
CA ARG A 5 6.82 7.79 22.53
C ARG A 5 5.55 7.85 23.38
N ASN A 6 5.67 7.78 24.72
CA ASN A 6 4.51 7.89 25.59
C ASN A 6 3.91 9.30 25.52
N LEU A 7 4.73 10.35 25.48
CA LEU A 7 4.28 11.73 25.27
C LEU A 7 3.67 11.91 23.87
N LEU A 8 4.30 11.32 22.85
CA LEU A 8 3.79 11.36 21.48
C LEU A 8 2.44 10.64 21.36
N GLY A 9 2.31 9.47 21.99
CA GLY A 9 1.05 8.73 22.06
C GLY A 9 -0.04 9.48 22.81
N ILE A 10 0.30 10.14 23.93
CA ILE A 10 -0.65 11.03 24.64
C ILE A 10 -1.06 12.20 23.74
N ALA A 11 -0.13 12.85 23.05
CA ALA A 11 -0.43 14.00 22.18
C ALA A 11 -1.36 13.60 21.02
N ILE A 12 -1.24 12.38 20.50
CA ILE A 12 -1.99 11.90 19.35
C ILE A 12 -3.35 11.32 19.76
N PHE A 13 -3.37 10.49 20.81
CA PHE A 13 -4.54 9.71 21.22
C PHE A 13 -5.21 10.23 22.50
N GLY A 14 -4.68 11.27 23.14
CA GLY A 14 -5.13 11.78 24.44
C GLY A 14 -4.80 10.87 25.63
N ARG A 15 -4.24 9.67 25.41
CA ARG A 15 -3.97 8.67 26.45
C ARG A 15 -2.67 7.91 26.20
N VAL A 16 -2.10 7.34 27.25
CA VAL A 16 -0.87 6.53 27.16
C VAL A 16 -1.12 5.26 26.32
N PRO A 17 -0.38 5.05 25.22
CA PRO A 17 -0.60 3.91 24.33
C PRO A 17 -0.41 2.56 25.01
N SER A 18 -1.36 1.64 24.77
CA SER A 18 -1.18 0.23 25.13
C SER A 18 -0.29 -0.47 24.12
N VAL A 19 0.87 -0.89 24.59
CA VAL A 19 1.96 -1.41 23.78
C VAL A 19 2.13 -2.91 24.01
N SER A 20 2.64 -3.64 23.02
CA SER A 20 3.01 -5.05 23.19
C SER A 20 4.06 -5.21 24.30
N GLN A 21 3.86 -6.17 25.20
CA GLN A 21 4.84 -6.50 26.25
C GLN A 21 6.16 -7.00 25.64
N ASN A 22 6.09 -7.72 24.52
CA ASN A 22 7.24 -8.35 23.87
C ASN A 22 7.90 -7.45 22.82
N ALA A 23 7.16 -6.50 22.24
CA ALA A 23 7.65 -5.64 21.17
C ALA A 23 7.24 -4.19 21.42
N LYS A 24 8.04 -3.48 22.21
CA LYS A 24 7.70 -2.13 22.67
C LYS A 24 7.42 -1.16 21.52
N SER A 25 7.89 -1.38 20.29
CA SER A 25 7.62 -0.50 19.15
C SER A 25 6.20 -0.65 18.55
N TYR A 26 5.38 -1.58 19.03
CA TYR A 26 4.06 -1.89 18.46
C TYR A 26 2.91 -1.50 19.40
N ILE A 27 1.90 -0.85 18.85
CA ILE A 27 0.70 -0.37 19.57
C ILE A 27 -0.47 -1.28 19.21
N LYS A 28 -1.26 -1.67 20.22
CA LYS A 28 -2.44 -2.53 20.03
C LYS A 28 -3.53 -1.79 19.27
N LEU A 29 -3.89 -2.26 18.08
CA LEU A 29 -4.96 -1.69 17.27
C LEU A 29 -6.32 -1.74 17.97
N GLY A 30 -6.61 -2.83 18.69
CA GLY A 30 -7.84 -2.95 19.48
C GLY A 30 -7.95 -1.90 20.60
N TRP A 31 -6.82 -1.44 21.15
CA TRP A 31 -6.82 -0.34 22.13
C TRP A 31 -7.09 1.01 21.45
N VAL A 32 -6.49 1.27 20.29
CA VAL A 32 -6.73 2.50 19.51
C VAL A 32 -8.19 2.61 19.09
N ARG A 33 -8.81 1.51 18.62
CA ARG A 33 -10.23 1.48 18.27
C ARG A 33 -11.13 1.82 19.46
N ARG A 34 -10.87 1.23 20.63
CA ARG A 34 -11.66 1.55 21.85
C ARG A 34 -11.59 3.03 22.24
N ILE A 35 -10.43 3.67 22.07
CA ILE A 35 -10.31 5.11 22.39
C ILE A 35 -11.02 5.95 21.35
N ARG A 36 -10.82 5.65 20.06
CA ARG A 36 -11.53 6.29 18.96
C ARG A 36 -13.05 6.24 19.18
N ASP A 37 -13.58 5.07 19.51
CA ASP A 37 -15.01 4.85 19.67
C ASP A 37 -15.57 5.49 20.95
N ALA A 38 -14.71 5.92 21.86
CA ALA A 38 -15.05 6.66 23.07
C ALA A 38 -14.89 8.18 22.95
N GLU A 39 -14.42 8.71 21.81
CA GLU A 39 -14.33 10.15 21.57
C GLU A 39 -15.74 10.75 21.37
N LEU A 40 -16.00 11.88 22.02
CA LEU A 40 -17.32 12.52 22.05
C LEU A 40 -17.68 13.30 20.76
N LEU A 41 -16.69 13.61 19.92
CA LEU A 41 -16.84 14.35 18.65
C LEU A 41 -17.51 15.74 18.78
N ASP A 42 -17.44 16.30 19.98
CA ASP A 42 -18.04 17.56 20.40
C ASP A 42 -17.13 18.79 20.21
N THR A 43 -15.82 18.57 20.13
CA THR A 43 -14.81 19.63 20.01
C THR A 43 -13.90 19.34 18.83
N GLU A 44 -13.28 20.38 18.27
CA GLU A 44 -12.33 20.20 17.16
C GLU A 44 -11.19 19.23 17.55
N GLU A 45 -10.72 19.30 18.80
CA GLU A 45 -9.67 18.42 19.29
C GLU A 45 -10.14 16.96 19.46
N SER A 46 -11.37 16.70 19.91
CA SER A 46 -11.91 15.33 19.97
C SER A 46 -12.12 14.75 18.56
N ILE A 47 -12.56 15.56 17.59
CA ILE A 47 -12.62 15.18 16.16
C ILE A 47 -11.21 14.88 15.62
N ARG A 48 -10.22 15.74 15.88
CA ARG A 48 -8.84 15.52 15.43
C ARG A 48 -8.26 14.23 16.00
N ARG A 49 -8.48 13.93 17.28
CA ARG A 49 -8.07 12.66 17.91
C ARG A 49 -8.75 11.46 17.28
N TYR A 50 -10.05 11.53 17.03
CA TYR A 50 -10.78 10.49 16.32
C TYR A 50 -10.16 10.21 14.94
N VAL A 51 -9.89 11.26 14.17
CA VAL A 51 -9.26 11.15 12.84
C VAL A 51 -7.84 10.57 12.93
N ARG A 52 -7.02 11.01 13.90
CA ARG A 52 -5.68 10.44 14.15
C ARG A 52 -5.76 8.93 14.43
N CYS A 53 -6.69 8.50 15.28
CA CYS A 53 -6.93 7.09 15.57
C CYS A 53 -7.37 6.32 14.32
N GLN A 54 -8.25 6.90 13.50
CA GLN A 54 -8.75 6.30 12.28
C GLN A 54 -7.63 6.09 11.25
N ILE A 55 -6.81 7.12 11.01
CA ILE A 55 -5.65 7.03 10.12
C ILE A 55 -4.66 6.00 10.66
N PHE A 56 -4.33 6.02 11.96
CA PHE A 56 -3.42 5.03 12.53
C PHE A 56 -3.91 3.58 12.33
N CYS A 57 -5.20 3.34 12.57
CA CYS A 57 -5.82 2.04 12.34
C CYS A 57 -5.74 1.65 10.86
N PHE A 58 -6.01 2.58 9.96
CA PHE A 58 -5.96 2.33 8.52
C PHE A 58 -4.54 1.96 8.05
N LEU A 59 -3.52 2.69 8.52
CA LEU A 59 -2.12 2.40 8.22
C LEU A 59 -1.72 1.00 8.70
N GLY A 60 -2.05 0.65 9.95
CA GLY A 60 -1.62 -0.61 10.55
C GLY A 60 -2.46 -1.84 10.19
N SER A 61 -3.74 -1.67 9.84
CA SER A 61 -4.66 -2.80 9.59
C SER A 61 -5.07 -2.96 8.13
N THR A 62 -4.69 -2.04 7.25
CA THR A 62 -5.07 -2.11 5.83
C THR A 62 -3.91 -1.84 4.88
N LEU A 63 -3.16 -0.76 5.07
CA LEU A 63 -2.10 -0.39 4.12
C LEU A 63 -0.76 -1.11 4.37
N PHE A 64 -0.39 -1.24 5.64
CA PHE A 64 0.92 -1.76 6.04
C PHE A 64 0.77 -2.83 7.12
N THR A 65 -0.18 -3.74 6.90
CA THR A 65 -0.39 -4.90 7.76
C THR A 65 0.89 -5.71 7.83
N ASP A 66 1.35 -5.95 9.05
CA ASP A 66 2.37 -6.93 9.32
C ASP A 66 1.72 -8.29 9.62
N LYS A 67 2.54 -9.29 9.93
CA LYS A 67 2.07 -10.60 10.40
C LYS A 67 1.34 -10.52 11.74
N LEU A 68 1.53 -9.43 12.50
CA LEU A 68 0.91 -9.18 13.79
C LEU A 68 -0.37 -8.37 13.60
N THR A 69 -1.39 -8.96 12.98
CA THR A 69 -2.67 -8.33 12.58
C THR A 69 -3.40 -7.51 13.67
N ALA A 70 -3.06 -7.71 14.94
CA ALA A 70 -3.60 -6.98 16.09
C ALA A 70 -2.81 -5.70 16.48
N TYR A 71 -1.68 -5.42 15.82
CA TYR A 71 -0.74 -4.37 16.19
C TYR A 71 -0.36 -3.48 15.00
N ALA A 72 0.16 -2.30 15.31
CA ALA A 72 0.72 -1.40 14.31
C ALA A 72 1.99 -0.74 14.85
N HIS A 73 2.98 -0.54 13.97
CA HIS A 73 4.26 0.03 14.37
C HIS A 73 4.13 1.51 14.75
N ALA A 74 4.78 1.93 15.84
CA ALA A 74 4.75 3.30 16.34
C ALA A 74 5.47 4.33 15.43
N LYS A 75 6.13 3.87 14.37
CA LYS A 75 6.78 4.75 13.36
C LYS A 75 5.81 5.68 12.66
N TYR A 76 4.53 5.32 12.64
CA TYR A 76 3.48 6.14 12.04
C TYR A 76 3.04 7.29 12.93
N LEU A 77 3.36 7.27 14.24
CA LEU A 77 2.91 8.31 15.16
C LEU A 77 3.36 9.73 14.76
N PRO A 78 4.63 9.99 14.39
CA PRO A 78 5.04 11.33 13.99
C PRO A 78 4.28 11.89 12.79
N LEU A 79 3.76 11.01 11.92
CA LEU A 79 2.96 11.42 10.76
C LEU A 79 1.60 12.01 11.17
N LEU A 80 1.06 11.60 12.32
CA LEU A 80 -0.29 11.98 12.78
C LEU A 80 -0.32 13.30 13.57
N LEU A 81 0.84 13.90 13.83
CA LEU A 81 0.92 15.18 14.52
C LEU A 81 0.34 16.31 13.65
N ASP A 82 0.67 16.30 12.37
CA ASP A 82 0.40 17.38 11.44
C ASP A 82 -0.30 16.84 10.18
N PHE A 83 -1.59 17.16 10.06
CA PHE A 83 -2.39 16.76 8.91
C PHE A 83 -1.99 17.49 7.62
N GLU A 84 -1.47 18.71 7.72
CA GLU A 84 -0.99 19.46 6.55
C GLU A 84 0.25 18.82 5.95
N ARG A 85 1.11 18.29 6.81
CA ARG A 85 2.24 17.48 6.35
C ARG A 85 1.79 16.13 5.83
N ILE A 86 0.91 15.43 6.55
CA ILE A 86 0.55 14.05 6.21
C ILE A 86 -0.13 13.92 4.85
N ARG A 87 -0.93 14.92 4.45
CA ARG A 87 -1.63 14.94 3.16
C ARG A 87 -0.69 15.10 1.96
N THR A 88 0.53 15.59 2.18
CA THR A 88 1.52 15.78 1.09
C THR A 88 2.24 14.49 0.70
N TYR A 89 2.16 13.44 1.52
CA TYR A 89 2.83 12.18 1.22
C TYR A 89 2.11 11.41 0.10
N SER A 90 2.90 10.78 -0.77
CA SER A 90 2.37 9.85 -1.77
C SER A 90 2.05 8.50 -1.13
N TRP A 91 0.85 8.39 -0.55
CA TRP A 91 0.37 7.15 0.07
C TRP A 91 0.28 5.99 -0.91
N ARG A 92 -0.04 6.27 -2.18
CA ARG A 92 -0.08 5.27 -3.24
C ARG A 92 1.30 4.66 -3.49
N SER A 93 2.33 5.50 -3.62
CA SER A 93 3.72 5.05 -3.76
C SER A 93 4.13 4.22 -2.56
N ALA A 94 3.83 4.69 -1.34
CA ALA A 94 4.17 3.97 -0.12
C ALA A 94 3.51 2.58 -0.06
N CYS A 95 2.22 2.47 -0.39
CA CYS A 95 1.52 1.18 -0.47
C CYS A 95 2.17 0.25 -1.49
N LEU A 96 2.54 0.78 -2.66
CA LEU A 96 3.16 -0.01 -3.71
C LEU A 96 4.57 -0.48 -3.33
N THR A 97 5.35 0.35 -2.63
CA THR A 97 6.65 -0.07 -2.06
C THR A 97 6.49 -1.26 -1.13
N HIS A 98 5.54 -1.18 -0.19
CA HIS A 98 5.29 -2.27 0.76
C HIS A 98 4.73 -3.52 0.07
N LEU A 99 3.89 -3.37 -0.95
CA LEU A 99 3.41 -4.49 -1.75
C LEU A 99 4.54 -5.19 -2.51
N TYR A 100 5.42 -4.45 -3.17
CA TYR A 100 6.57 -5.02 -3.88
C TYR A 100 7.51 -5.74 -2.93
N ARG A 101 7.80 -5.15 -1.76
CA ARG A 101 8.58 -5.80 -0.71
C ARG A 101 7.95 -7.12 -0.26
N ALA A 102 6.63 -7.13 -0.04
CA ALA A 102 5.89 -8.32 0.35
C ALA A 102 5.92 -9.41 -0.72
N LEU A 103 5.69 -9.06 -1.99
CA LEU A 103 5.76 -9.99 -3.12
C LEU A 103 7.17 -10.59 -3.28
N CYS A 104 8.21 -9.76 -3.20
CA CYS A 104 9.61 -10.22 -3.25
C CYS A 104 9.93 -11.23 -2.12
N ARG A 105 9.40 -11.00 -0.92
CA ARG A 105 9.56 -11.94 0.21
C ARG A 105 8.74 -13.22 0.00
N ALA A 106 7.50 -13.11 -0.48
CA ALA A 106 6.61 -14.25 -0.72
C ALA A 106 7.13 -15.23 -1.78
N LEU A 107 8.00 -14.78 -2.70
CA LEU A 107 8.65 -15.64 -3.68
C LEU A 107 9.78 -16.51 -3.10
N ARG A 108 10.18 -16.31 -1.84
CA ARG A 108 11.21 -17.14 -1.19
C ARG A 108 10.63 -18.49 -0.78
N TYR A 109 11.40 -19.56 -1.02
CA TYR A 109 10.95 -20.95 -0.80
C TYR A 109 10.52 -21.27 0.63
N ASP A 110 11.04 -20.53 1.63
CA ASP A 110 10.79 -20.71 3.05
C ASP A 110 9.62 -19.86 3.58
N THR A 111 9.03 -19.01 2.73
CA THR A 111 7.97 -18.10 3.15
C THR A 111 6.61 -18.79 3.15
N LYS A 112 5.98 -18.81 4.33
CA LYS A 112 4.65 -19.43 4.54
C LYS A 112 3.49 -18.44 4.51
N GLU A 113 3.78 -17.16 4.73
CA GLU A 113 2.77 -16.10 4.86
C GLU A 113 3.32 -14.80 4.27
N MET A 114 2.43 -14.06 3.59
CA MET A 114 2.72 -12.75 3.01
C MET A 114 2.11 -11.64 3.88
N ASP A 115 2.86 -10.57 4.08
CA ASP A 115 2.41 -9.34 4.75
C ASP A 115 2.10 -8.23 3.72
N GLY A 116 1.88 -7.00 4.16
CA GLY A 116 1.62 -5.85 3.29
C GLY A 116 0.15 -5.71 2.85
N PRO A 117 -0.16 -4.80 1.90
CA PRO A 117 -1.53 -4.42 1.54
C PRO A 117 -2.24 -5.48 0.67
N LEU A 118 -2.48 -6.67 1.22
CA LEU A 118 -3.10 -7.81 0.52
C LEU A 118 -4.47 -7.49 -0.07
N ASN A 119 -5.26 -6.64 0.61
CA ASN A 119 -6.55 -6.21 0.11
C ASN A 119 -6.45 -5.51 -1.25
N LEU A 120 -5.38 -4.73 -1.48
CA LEU A 120 -5.15 -4.09 -2.77
C LEU A 120 -4.76 -5.10 -3.85
N LEU A 121 -3.97 -6.10 -3.50
CA LEU A 121 -3.62 -7.20 -4.40
C LEU A 121 -4.84 -8.02 -4.81
N PHE A 122 -5.73 -8.34 -3.85
CA PHE A 122 -6.98 -9.05 -4.14
C PHE A 122 -7.91 -8.24 -5.04
N VAL A 123 -8.15 -6.97 -4.72
CA VAL A 123 -9.00 -6.10 -5.56
C VAL A 123 -8.40 -5.97 -6.96
N TRP A 124 -7.08 -5.82 -7.08
CA TRP A 124 -6.41 -5.83 -8.38
C TRP A 124 -6.63 -7.14 -9.12
N ALA A 125 -6.40 -8.29 -8.46
CA ALA A 125 -6.57 -9.60 -9.07
C ALA A 125 -8.01 -9.82 -9.55
N TRP A 126 -9.01 -9.48 -8.75
CA TRP A 126 -10.42 -9.62 -9.10
C TRP A 126 -10.83 -8.71 -10.26
N GLU A 127 -10.27 -7.51 -10.35
CA GLU A 127 -10.53 -6.61 -11.48
C GLU A 127 -9.89 -7.09 -12.79
N ARG A 128 -8.72 -7.75 -12.74
CA ARG A 128 -7.94 -8.09 -13.94
C ARG A 128 -8.09 -9.54 -14.40
N MET A 129 -8.39 -10.43 -13.47
CA MET A 129 -8.52 -11.87 -13.67
C MET A 129 -9.91 -12.31 -13.21
N PRO A 130 -10.94 -12.20 -14.07
CA PRO A 130 -12.32 -12.51 -13.70
C PRO A 130 -12.52 -13.94 -13.15
N CYS A 131 -11.68 -14.91 -13.55
CA CYS A 131 -11.74 -16.28 -13.03
C CYS A 131 -11.43 -16.38 -11.52
N LEU A 132 -10.69 -15.41 -10.97
CA LEU A 132 -10.34 -15.33 -9.55
C LEU A 132 -11.39 -14.59 -8.72
N ALA A 133 -12.26 -13.81 -9.38
CA ALA A 133 -13.23 -12.96 -8.71
C ALA A 133 -14.26 -13.80 -7.93
N PRO A 134 -14.67 -13.36 -6.72
CA PRO A 134 -15.68 -14.06 -5.92
C PRO A 134 -17.09 -14.03 -6.53
N VAL A 135 -17.35 -13.02 -7.35
CA VAL A 135 -18.61 -12.80 -8.05
C VAL A 135 -18.34 -12.30 -9.47
N PRO A 136 -19.20 -12.59 -10.45
CA PRO A 136 -19.05 -12.08 -11.81
C PRO A 136 -19.04 -10.55 -11.83
N ARG A 137 -18.10 -9.93 -12.56
CA ARG A 137 -17.98 -8.47 -12.60
C ARG A 137 -19.20 -7.77 -13.23
N GLN A 138 -19.94 -8.46 -14.09
CA GLN A 138 -21.13 -7.94 -14.77
C GLN A 138 -22.30 -7.71 -13.82
N THR A 139 -22.33 -8.41 -12.68
CA THR A 139 -23.38 -8.23 -11.66
C THR A 139 -23.05 -7.12 -10.66
N LEU A 140 -21.84 -6.56 -10.74
CA LEU A 140 -21.39 -5.48 -9.86
C LEU A 140 -21.70 -4.13 -10.49
N PRO A 141 -21.94 -3.08 -9.66
CA PRO A 141 -22.10 -1.72 -10.17
C PRO A 141 -20.85 -1.27 -10.96
N PRO A 142 -20.99 -0.24 -11.81
CA PRO A 142 -19.87 0.40 -12.48
C PRO A 142 -18.72 0.71 -11.50
N ALA A 143 -17.48 0.63 -11.98
CA ALA A 143 -16.34 0.92 -11.15
C ALA A 143 -16.31 2.42 -10.84
N GLU A 144 -16.64 2.79 -9.60
CA GLU A 144 -16.44 4.13 -9.04
C GLU A 144 -15.27 4.11 -8.06
N ILE A 145 -14.65 5.27 -7.83
CA ILE A 145 -13.63 5.40 -6.81
C ILE A 145 -14.29 5.56 -5.43
N PRO A 146 -13.94 4.73 -4.42
CA PRO A 146 -12.90 3.70 -4.44
C PRO A 146 -13.36 2.36 -5.05
N VAL A 147 -12.60 1.84 -6.01
CA VAL A 147 -12.92 0.59 -6.76
C VAL A 147 -13.17 -0.59 -5.83
N ALA A 148 -12.41 -0.69 -4.73
CA ALA A 148 -12.58 -1.75 -3.74
C ALA A 148 -14.01 -1.84 -3.17
N ARG A 149 -14.78 -0.74 -3.16
CA ARG A 149 -16.16 -0.71 -2.64
C ARG A 149 -17.10 -1.62 -3.43
N ARG A 150 -16.93 -1.78 -4.75
CA ARG A 150 -17.83 -2.67 -5.51
C ARG A 150 -17.66 -4.15 -5.15
N TRP A 151 -16.53 -4.51 -4.55
CA TRP A 151 -16.25 -5.85 -4.03
C TRP A 151 -16.66 -6.01 -2.56
N SER A 152 -17.09 -4.93 -1.92
CA SER A 152 -17.65 -4.96 -0.56
C SER A 152 -19.12 -5.37 -0.61
N HIS A 153 -19.57 -6.11 0.41
CA HIS A 153 -20.98 -6.48 0.59
C HIS A 153 -21.61 -7.38 -0.51
N SER A 154 -20.83 -7.84 -1.50
CA SER A 154 -21.31 -8.84 -2.46
C SER A 154 -21.46 -10.19 -1.76
N GLU A 155 -22.61 -10.85 -1.91
CA GLU A 155 -22.80 -12.22 -1.44
C GLU A 155 -21.76 -13.13 -2.09
N ARG A 156 -20.86 -13.68 -1.27
CA ARG A 156 -19.89 -14.66 -1.75
C ARG A 156 -20.62 -15.97 -1.91
N THR A 157 -20.52 -16.56 -3.09
CA THR A 157 -21.05 -17.91 -3.31
C THR A 157 -20.28 -18.91 -2.44
N THR A 158 -20.98 -19.91 -1.91
CA THR A 158 -20.36 -21.04 -1.21
C THR A 158 -19.33 -21.75 -2.10
N ALA A 159 -19.59 -21.79 -3.41
CA ALA A 159 -18.71 -22.37 -4.43
C ALA A 159 -17.33 -21.69 -4.50
N TRP A 160 -17.27 -20.35 -4.44
CA TRP A 160 -15.97 -19.65 -4.45
C TRP A 160 -15.18 -19.94 -3.16
N SER A 161 -15.86 -19.96 -2.02
CA SER A 161 -15.25 -20.25 -0.72
C SER A 161 -14.72 -21.69 -0.62
N SER A 162 -15.23 -22.61 -1.43
CA SER A 162 -14.75 -24.01 -1.52
C SER A 162 -13.62 -24.24 -2.51
N LYS A 163 -13.19 -23.23 -3.29
CA LYS A 163 -12.10 -23.40 -4.26
C LYS A 163 -10.79 -23.77 -3.57
N THR A 164 -10.11 -24.79 -4.10
CA THR A 164 -8.79 -25.21 -3.64
C THR A 164 -7.67 -24.47 -4.40
N VAL A 165 -6.43 -24.60 -3.92
CA VAL A 165 -5.25 -24.06 -4.61
C VAL A 165 -5.12 -24.62 -6.02
N GLU A 166 -5.41 -25.91 -6.21
CA GLU A 166 -5.39 -26.59 -7.51
C GLU A 166 -6.42 -25.98 -8.46
N THR A 167 -7.61 -25.65 -7.94
CA THR A 167 -8.67 -25.00 -8.73
C THR A 167 -8.23 -23.62 -9.20
N PHE A 168 -7.66 -22.81 -8.31
CA PHE A 168 -7.13 -21.50 -8.69
C PHE A 168 -5.98 -21.58 -9.70
N LYS A 169 -5.07 -22.56 -9.55
CA LYS A 169 -3.99 -22.78 -10.53
C LYS A 169 -4.56 -23.12 -11.90
N HIS A 170 -5.50 -24.07 -11.95
CA HIS A 170 -6.19 -24.43 -13.20
C HIS A 170 -6.86 -23.22 -13.84
N ASP A 171 -7.63 -22.44 -13.08
CA ASP A 171 -8.30 -21.25 -13.58
C ASP A 171 -7.34 -20.17 -14.12
N ILE A 172 -6.12 -20.07 -13.55
CA ILE A 172 -5.07 -19.16 -14.02
C ILE A 172 -4.42 -19.71 -15.29
N ASP A 173 -4.04 -21.00 -15.30
CA ASP A 173 -3.32 -21.65 -16.41
C ASP A 173 -4.17 -21.65 -17.71
N TYR A 174 -5.48 -21.81 -17.57
CA TYR A 174 -6.42 -21.84 -18.70
C TYR A 174 -7.14 -20.50 -18.94
N MET A 175 -6.75 -19.43 -18.24
CA MET A 175 -7.36 -18.12 -18.38
C MET A 175 -7.19 -17.58 -19.81
N GLN A 176 -8.30 -17.54 -20.56
CA GLN A 176 -8.31 -17.01 -21.93
C GLN A 176 -8.29 -15.47 -21.99
N LYS A 177 -8.82 -14.82 -20.95
CA LYS A 177 -9.00 -13.37 -20.91
C LYS A 177 -8.38 -12.77 -19.66
N PHE A 178 -7.22 -12.15 -19.84
CA PHE A 178 -6.70 -11.18 -18.89
C PHE A 178 -7.12 -9.78 -19.36
N GLU A 179 -7.84 -9.03 -18.51
CA GLU A 179 -8.29 -7.69 -18.87
C GLU A 179 -7.18 -6.66 -18.61
N TRP A 180 -6.31 -6.48 -19.61
CA TRP A 180 -5.15 -5.58 -19.58
C TRP A 180 -5.51 -4.08 -19.70
N ARG A 181 -6.56 -3.61 -19.01
CA ARG A 181 -7.00 -2.20 -19.06
C ARG A 181 -6.69 -1.44 -17.78
N LEU A 182 -5.75 -0.51 -17.84
CA LEU A 182 -5.47 0.42 -16.75
C LEU A 182 -6.49 1.55 -16.75
N TYR A 183 -7.36 1.61 -15.73
CA TYR A 183 -8.37 2.68 -15.52
C TYR A 183 -9.37 2.90 -16.66
N ASP A 184 -9.37 2.09 -17.70
CA ASP A 184 -10.32 2.22 -18.80
C ASP A 184 -11.75 1.95 -18.27
N GLY A 185 -12.64 2.93 -18.44
CA GLY A 185 -13.97 2.94 -17.84
C GLY A 185 -14.03 3.35 -16.36
N LEU A 186 -12.91 3.71 -15.72
CA LEU A 186 -12.90 4.29 -14.38
C LEU A 186 -12.95 5.82 -14.48
N ILE A 187 -13.99 6.43 -13.93
CA ILE A 187 -14.05 7.88 -13.77
C ILE A 187 -13.10 8.25 -12.63
N VAL A 188 -11.89 8.69 -12.98
CA VAL A 188 -10.92 9.22 -12.01
C VAL A 188 -11.26 10.69 -11.77
N PRO A 189 -11.58 11.09 -10.53
CA PRO A 189 -11.79 12.50 -10.17
C PRO A 189 -10.59 13.38 -10.53
N ASP A 190 -10.85 14.62 -10.96
CA ASP A 190 -9.82 15.52 -11.47
C ASP A 190 -8.68 15.78 -10.48
N ASN A 191 -9.02 15.86 -9.19
CA ASN A 191 -8.05 16.05 -8.12
C ASN A 191 -7.05 14.89 -7.97
N LEU A 192 -7.31 13.73 -8.57
CA LEU A 192 -6.42 12.57 -8.56
C LEU A 192 -5.51 12.48 -9.80
N HIS A 193 -5.79 13.23 -10.87
CA HIS A 193 -4.98 13.22 -12.09
C HIS A 193 -3.50 13.58 -11.87
N PRO A 194 -3.13 14.60 -11.05
CA PRO A 194 -1.73 14.90 -10.78
C PRO A 194 -0.96 13.74 -10.13
N HIS A 195 -1.66 12.82 -9.45
CA HIS A 195 -1.07 11.66 -8.81
C HIS A 195 -0.91 10.45 -9.74
N LEU A 196 -1.47 10.51 -10.96
CA LEU A 196 -1.28 9.48 -11.97
C LEU A 196 0.12 9.52 -12.61
N GLU A 197 0.89 10.60 -12.42
CA GLU A 197 2.29 10.71 -12.88
C GLU A 197 3.16 9.53 -12.43
N VAL A 198 2.85 8.93 -11.28
CA VAL A 198 3.63 7.79 -10.75
C VAL A 198 3.38 6.50 -11.52
N CYS A 199 2.31 6.40 -12.31
CA CYS A 199 1.94 5.14 -12.96
C CYS A 199 2.91 4.77 -14.10
N ASP A 200 3.47 5.77 -14.80
CA ASP A 200 4.25 5.57 -16.02
C ASP A 200 5.69 6.05 -15.88
N ILE A 201 6.28 5.96 -14.68
CA ILE A 201 7.68 6.31 -14.41
C ILE A 201 8.51 5.09 -14.02
N VAL A 202 9.81 5.14 -14.28
CA VAL A 202 10.76 4.12 -13.78
C VAL A 202 11.61 4.73 -12.66
N ALA A 203 11.22 4.50 -11.40
CA ALA A 203 11.79 5.20 -10.26
C ALA A 203 11.79 4.34 -8.98
N PRO A 204 12.68 4.61 -8.00
CA PRO A 204 12.61 3.97 -6.69
C PRO A 204 11.43 4.55 -5.90
N LEU A 205 10.59 3.69 -5.33
CA LEU A 205 9.55 4.06 -4.39
C LEU A 205 10.07 3.92 -2.97
N LEU A 206 9.73 4.87 -2.12
CA LEU A 206 10.23 4.91 -0.74
C LEU A 206 9.08 4.97 0.27
N SER A 207 9.22 4.22 1.36
CA SER A 207 8.36 4.34 2.53
C SER A 207 9.04 3.77 3.77
N PHE A 208 9.51 4.65 4.67
CA PHE A 208 10.24 4.28 5.88
C PHE A 208 11.43 3.37 5.54
N GLU A 209 11.46 2.14 6.02
CA GLU A 209 12.49 1.12 5.79
C GLU A 209 12.46 0.45 4.41
N CYS A 210 11.40 0.72 3.65
CA CYS A 210 11.19 0.08 2.36
C CYS A 210 11.64 1.00 1.24
N VAL A 211 12.48 0.45 0.36
CA VAL A 211 12.85 1.00 -0.94
C VAL A 211 12.63 -0.12 -1.94
N GLU A 212 11.87 0.14 -3.00
CA GLU A 212 11.56 -0.82 -4.06
C GLU A 212 11.51 -0.14 -5.42
N TRP A 213 12.03 -0.77 -6.46
CA TRP A 213 11.95 -0.20 -7.82
C TRP A 213 10.52 -0.29 -8.35
N HIS A 214 10.07 0.76 -9.04
CA HIS A 214 8.87 0.74 -9.87
C HIS A 214 9.26 0.57 -11.34
N PRO A 215 9.21 -0.66 -11.90
CA PRO A 215 9.65 -0.93 -13.26
C PRO A 215 8.50 -0.76 -14.26
N ALA A 216 7.95 0.45 -14.42
CA ALA A 216 6.86 0.69 -15.36
C ALA A 216 7.24 0.32 -16.82
N ASP A 217 8.54 0.39 -17.14
CA ASP A 217 9.13 -0.03 -18.42
C ASP A 217 8.98 -1.53 -18.73
N ARG A 218 8.65 -2.36 -17.74
CA ARG A 218 8.39 -3.80 -17.96
C ARG A 218 6.95 -4.10 -18.38
N VAL A 219 6.06 -3.11 -18.27
CA VAL A 219 4.63 -3.26 -18.53
C VAL A 219 4.09 -2.12 -19.41
N MET A 220 4.91 -1.63 -20.33
CA MET A 220 4.64 -0.49 -21.22
C MET A 220 3.36 -0.68 -22.05
N ARG A 221 3.05 -1.91 -22.45
CA ARG A 221 1.79 -2.25 -23.15
C ARG A 221 0.54 -1.87 -22.35
N GLN A 222 0.60 -1.82 -21.02
CA GLN A 222 -0.52 -1.38 -20.17
C GLN A 222 -0.91 0.08 -20.40
N PHE A 223 0.03 0.87 -20.90
CA PHE A 223 -0.13 2.30 -21.16
C PHE A 223 -0.30 2.59 -22.66
N GLY A 224 -0.45 1.56 -23.50
CA GLY A 224 -0.57 1.69 -24.94
C GLY A 224 0.77 1.85 -25.69
N TYR A 225 1.90 1.75 -25.00
CA TYR A 225 3.21 1.85 -25.63
C TYR A 225 3.72 0.51 -26.17
N VAL A 226 4.63 0.56 -27.13
CA VAL A 226 5.37 -0.61 -27.61
C VAL A 226 6.29 -1.10 -26.48
N GLN A 227 6.26 -2.41 -26.19
CA GLN A 227 7.14 -3.03 -25.21
C GLN A 227 8.45 -3.49 -25.88
N PRO A 228 9.60 -2.87 -25.59
CA PRO A 228 10.90 -3.37 -26.01
C PRO A 228 11.29 -4.61 -25.19
N LEU A 229 12.35 -5.30 -25.63
CA LEU A 229 12.96 -6.38 -24.85
C LEU A 229 13.39 -5.82 -23.48
N PRO A 230 12.94 -6.43 -22.35
CA PRO A 230 13.29 -5.92 -21.03
C PRO A 230 14.81 -5.94 -20.81
N GLY A 231 15.36 -4.81 -20.36
CA GLY A 231 16.75 -4.73 -19.93
C GLY A 231 17.03 -5.45 -18.60
N VAL A 232 18.29 -5.36 -18.16
CA VAL A 232 18.72 -5.91 -16.86
C VAL A 232 17.88 -5.28 -15.74
N PRO A 233 17.39 -6.09 -14.76
CA PRO A 233 16.70 -5.56 -13.59
C PRO A 233 17.55 -4.54 -12.84
N ARG A 234 16.89 -3.50 -12.31
CA ARG A 234 17.55 -2.57 -11.41
C ARG A 234 17.55 -3.17 -10.01
N ASP A 235 18.73 -3.29 -9.42
CA ASP A 235 18.90 -3.90 -8.12
C ASP A 235 18.79 -2.89 -6.98
N ILE A 236 18.45 -3.42 -5.81
CA ILE A 236 18.52 -2.72 -4.53
C ILE A 236 19.50 -3.51 -3.66
N PRO A 237 20.51 -2.84 -3.07
CA PRO A 237 21.47 -3.51 -2.18
C PRO A 237 20.78 -4.37 -1.12
N ILE A 238 21.30 -5.58 -0.91
CA ILE A 238 20.62 -6.60 -0.09
C ILE A 238 20.43 -6.15 1.37
N ASP A 239 21.37 -5.37 1.89
CA ASP A 239 21.34 -4.77 3.21
C ASP A 239 20.18 -3.78 3.36
N GLN A 240 19.82 -3.07 2.28
CA GLN A 240 18.70 -2.12 2.25
C GLN A 240 17.36 -2.83 1.98
N HIS A 241 17.35 -3.84 1.11
CA HIS A 241 16.15 -4.65 0.86
C HIS A 241 15.75 -5.50 2.08
N CYS A 242 16.72 -5.94 2.89
CA CYS A 242 16.50 -6.77 4.06
C CYS A 242 16.32 -6.00 5.36
N ILE A 243 16.20 -4.66 5.33
CA ILE A 243 15.92 -3.89 6.56
C ILE A 243 14.60 -4.37 7.16
N VAL A 244 14.65 -4.78 8.43
CA VAL A 244 13.52 -5.19 9.24
C VAL A 244 13.49 -4.35 10.50
N LEU A 245 12.31 -3.80 10.82
CA LEU A 245 12.10 -2.99 12.02
C LEU A 245 11.99 -3.87 13.29
N ARG A 246 13.10 -4.51 13.68
CA ARG A 246 13.18 -5.25 14.94
C ARG A 246 13.67 -4.33 16.05
N GLY A 247 12.87 -4.18 17.10
CA GLY A 247 13.18 -3.37 18.28
C GLY A 247 12.84 -1.89 18.12
N VAL A 248 13.37 -1.05 19.02
CA VAL A 248 13.23 0.42 18.93
C VAL A 248 14.30 0.93 17.96
N GLN A 249 14.01 0.86 16.67
CA GLN A 249 14.89 1.43 15.65
C GLN A 249 14.45 2.86 15.35
N LEU A 250 15.26 3.81 15.79
CA LEU A 250 15.08 5.25 15.58
C LEU A 250 15.99 5.71 14.44
N HIS A 251 15.74 5.22 13.22
CA HIS A 251 16.45 5.71 12.04
C HIS A 251 15.82 6.99 11.53
N ASP A 252 16.65 7.97 11.18
CA ASP A 252 16.24 9.03 10.28
C ASP A 252 16.31 8.50 8.84
N TRP A 253 15.17 8.04 8.33
CA TRP A 253 15.05 7.51 6.97
C TRP A 253 15.41 8.55 5.90
N THR A 254 15.32 9.85 6.21
CA THR A 254 15.68 10.89 5.26
C THR A 254 17.18 10.95 5.01
N VAL A 255 17.98 10.63 6.03
CA VAL A 255 19.43 10.53 5.92
C VAL A 255 19.80 9.18 5.29
N LEU A 256 19.24 8.09 5.81
CA LEU A 256 19.59 6.73 5.36
C LEU A 256 19.23 6.48 3.88
N HIS A 257 18.10 7.01 3.42
CA HIS A 257 17.66 6.89 2.04
C HIS A 257 17.92 8.15 1.19
N GLY A 258 18.78 9.06 1.66
CA GLY A 258 19.11 10.32 0.96
C GLY A 258 19.38 10.13 -0.55
N PRO A 259 20.26 9.19 -0.98
CA PRO A 259 20.50 8.94 -2.40
C PRO A 259 19.24 8.54 -3.18
N TRP A 260 18.39 7.69 -2.59
CA TRP A 260 17.13 7.27 -3.21
C TRP A 260 16.09 8.38 -3.27
N ILE A 261 16.09 9.29 -2.29
CA ILE A 261 15.21 10.46 -2.29
C ILE A 261 15.58 11.39 -3.44
N VAL A 262 16.88 11.58 -3.70
CA VAL A 262 17.36 12.35 -4.86
C VAL A 262 16.92 11.68 -6.17
N GLU A 263 17.09 10.36 -6.28
CA GLU A 263 16.65 9.62 -7.47
C GLU A 263 15.13 9.72 -7.69
N TRP A 264 14.33 9.60 -6.62
CA TRP A 264 12.89 9.82 -6.68
C TRP A 264 12.52 11.27 -7.06
N ALA A 265 13.27 12.26 -6.58
CA ALA A 265 13.06 13.66 -6.97
C ALA A 265 13.25 13.85 -8.49
N ASN A 266 14.18 13.11 -9.09
CA ASN A 266 14.50 13.13 -10.52
C ASN A 266 13.61 12.23 -11.40
N ARG A 267 12.62 11.54 -10.82
CA ARG A 267 11.75 10.56 -11.51
C ARG A 267 11.08 11.05 -12.79
N ARG A 268 10.89 12.35 -12.98
CA ARG A 268 10.26 12.90 -14.19
C ARG A 268 11.09 12.60 -15.46
N HIS A 269 12.41 12.45 -15.33
CA HIS A 269 13.27 12.10 -16.45
C HIS A 269 13.08 10.65 -16.94
N SER A 270 12.41 9.79 -16.16
CA SER A 270 12.16 8.39 -16.52
C SER A 270 10.70 8.12 -16.90
N ARG A 271 9.94 9.18 -17.21
CA ARG A 271 8.53 9.07 -17.57
C ARG A 271 8.38 8.50 -18.99
N LEU A 272 7.68 7.39 -19.10
CA LEU A 272 7.52 6.65 -20.34
C LEU A 272 6.86 7.47 -21.45
N ARG A 273 5.85 8.29 -21.14
CA ARG A 273 5.16 9.11 -22.15
C ARG A 273 6.07 10.15 -22.81
N ASP A 274 7.05 10.65 -22.06
CA ASP A 274 7.98 11.68 -22.54
C ASP A 274 9.08 11.03 -23.42
N LEU A 275 9.39 9.76 -23.15
CA LEU A 275 10.38 8.95 -23.88
C LEU A 275 9.79 8.19 -25.08
N HIS A 276 8.48 7.91 -25.05
CA HIS A 276 7.75 7.12 -26.05
C HIS A 276 6.42 7.82 -26.41
N PRO A 277 6.46 8.96 -27.11
CA PRO A 277 5.25 9.64 -27.54
C PRO A 277 4.42 8.72 -28.46
N LEU A 278 3.12 8.63 -28.20
CA LEU A 278 2.19 7.94 -29.09
C LEU A 278 2.17 8.67 -30.44
N PRO A 279 2.13 7.95 -31.57
CA PRO A 279 1.95 8.59 -32.87
C PRO A 279 0.63 9.38 -32.85
N THR A 280 0.69 10.61 -33.38
CA THR A 280 -0.43 11.55 -33.48
C THR A 280 -1.45 11.11 -34.52
#